data_AF-A0AAT9WEW2-F1
#
_entry.id   AF-A0AAT9WEW2-F1
#
_cell.length_a   1.000
_cell.length_b   1.000
_cell.length_c   1.000
_cell.angle_alpha   90.00
_cell.angle_beta   90.00
_cell.angle_gamma   90.00
#
_symmetry.space_group_name_H-M   'P 1'
#
loop_
_entity.id
_entity.type
_entity.pdbx_description
1 polymer ?
#
loop_
_entity_poly.entity_id
_entity_poly.type
_entity_poly.pdbx_seq_one_letter_code
_entity_poly.pdbx_strand_id
1 'polypeptide(L)'
;MTTIRKTITVTEQQDKYIKAQVEAGHYTNDSEYFRDLIRRDQYGDLAAIRAALSEGESSGEPRPFDLAAFKKRMKSTAQKTADRLAHG
;
A
#
# COMPACT_ATOMS: atom_id res chain seq x y z
N MET A 1 -3.65 -23.35 7.76
CA MET A 1 -4.63 -22.44 8.40
C MET A 1 -5.98 -23.12 8.42
N THR A 2 -6.68 -23.08 9.55
CA THR A 2 -8.06 -23.55 9.65
C THR A 2 -9.00 -22.52 9.04
N THR A 3 -9.95 -22.95 8.22
CA THR A 3 -10.99 -22.08 7.63
C THR A 3 -12.30 -22.20 8.41
N ILE A 4 -12.94 -21.06 8.69
CA ILE A 4 -14.27 -21.01 9.32
C ILE A 4 -15.31 -20.71 8.24
N ARG A 5 -16.35 -21.54 8.14
CA ARG A 5 -17.47 -21.32 7.21
C ARG A 5 -18.33 -20.14 7.69
N LYS A 6 -18.66 -19.24 6.77
CA LYS A 6 -19.60 -18.13 6.98
C LYS A 6 -20.68 -18.19 5.90
N THR A 7 -21.92 -17.87 6.26
CA THR A 7 -23.00 -17.62 5.31
C THR A 7 -23.04 -16.13 5.05
N ILE A 8 -23.09 -15.73 3.78
CA ILE A 8 -23.12 -14.34 3.35
C ILE A 8 -24.24 -14.16 2.33
N THR A 9 -24.87 -12.99 2.35
CA THR A 9 -25.85 -12.60 1.35
C THR A 9 -25.20 -11.60 0.41
N VAL A 10 -25.31 -11.84 -0.89
CA VAL A 10 -24.80 -10.98 -1.95
C VAL A 10 -25.91 -10.66 -2.94
N THR A 11 -25.74 -9.60 -3.71
CA THR A 11 -26.67 -9.29 -4.81
C THR A 11 -26.49 -10.28 -5.95
N GLU A 12 -27.50 -10.42 -6.81
CA GLU A 12 -27.41 -11.26 -8.01
C GLU A 12 -26.25 -10.82 -8.93
N GLN A 13 -26.00 -9.51 -9.02
CA GLN A 13 -24.89 -8.96 -9.79
C GLN A 13 -23.53 -9.39 -9.22
N GLN A 14 -23.39 -9.42 -7.89
CA GLN A 14 -22.19 -9.87 -7.22
C GLN A 14 -21.97 -11.37 -7.43
N ASP A 15 -23.01 -12.20 -7.29
CA ASP A 15 -22.93 -13.65 -7.57
C ASP A 15 -22.45 -13.93 -9.00
N LYS A 16 -23.03 -13.26 -10.00
CA LYS A 16 -22.60 -13.38 -11.41
C LYS A 16 -21.13 -13.00 -11.60
N TYR A 17 -20.70 -11.91 -10.95
CA TYR A 17 -19.31 -11.48 -11.02
C TYR A 17 -18.36 -12.50 -10.39
N ILE A 18 -18.68 -13.02 -9.20
CA ILE A 18 -17.87 -14.01 -8.48
C ILE A 18 -17.72 -15.28 -9.33
N LYS A 19 -18.83 -15.79 -9.88
CA LYS A 19 -18.83 -16.97 -10.76
C LYS A 19 -17.95 -16.76 -11.99
N ALA A 20 -18.02 -15.60 -12.63
CA ALA A 20 -17.17 -15.29 -13.78
C ALA A 20 -15.67 -15.35 -13.43
N GLN A 21 -15.27 -14.93 -12.21
CA GLN A 21 -13.88 -15.05 -11.76
C GLN A 21 -13.44 -16.52 -11.57
N VAL A 22 -14.35 -17.36 -11.08
CA VAL A 22 -14.10 -18.80 -10.91
C VAL A 22 -14.05 -19.51 -12.27
N GLU A 23 -14.98 -19.21 -13.17
CA GLU A 23 -15.04 -19.75 -14.54
C GLU A 23 -13.82 -19.35 -15.38
N ALA A 24 -13.32 -18.13 -15.20
CA ALA A 24 -12.07 -17.67 -15.81
C ALA A 24 -10.81 -18.35 -15.24
N GLY A 25 -10.94 -19.18 -14.19
CA GLY A 25 -9.83 -19.89 -13.56
C GLY A 25 -8.97 -19.03 -12.64
N HIS A 26 -9.41 -17.80 -12.30
CA HIS A 26 -8.69 -16.95 -11.36
C HIS A 26 -8.79 -17.47 -9.92
N TYR A 27 -9.87 -18.17 -9.60
CA TYR A 27 -10.11 -18.76 -8.29
C TYR A 27 -10.75 -20.14 -8.44
N THR A 28 -10.49 -21.04 -7.50
CA THR A 28 -11.08 -22.39 -7.49
C THR A 28 -12.51 -22.43 -6.97
N ASN A 29 -12.91 -21.42 -6.18
CA ASN A 29 -14.25 -21.27 -5.60
C ASN A 29 -14.46 -19.85 -5.04
N ASP A 30 -15.72 -19.53 -4.74
CA ASP A 30 -16.15 -18.25 -4.17
C ASP A 30 -15.41 -17.90 -2.87
N SER A 31 -15.21 -18.89 -2.00
CA SER A 31 -14.54 -18.67 -0.70
C SER A 31 -13.08 -18.25 -0.86
N GLU A 32 -12.43 -18.61 -1.96
CA GLU A 32 -11.10 -18.14 -2.30
C GLU A 32 -11.11 -16.70 -2.76
N TYR A 33 -12.05 -16.34 -3.64
CA TYR A 33 -12.26 -14.95 -4.07
C TYR A 33 -12.51 -14.03 -2.86
N PHE A 34 -13.40 -14.39 -1.94
CA PHE A 34 -13.68 -13.58 -0.75
C PHE A 34 -12.47 -13.44 0.18
N ARG A 35 -11.71 -14.51 0.40
CA ARG A 35 -10.48 -14.44 1.22
C ARG A 35 -9.45 -13.52 0.58
N ASP A 36 -9.33 -13.55 -0.74
CA ASP A 36 -8.43 -12.66 -1.46
C ASP A 36 -8.89 -11.21 -1.42
N LEU A 37 -10.19 -10.97 -1.59
CA LEU A 37 -10.78 -9.64 -1.43
C LEU A 37 -10.53 -9.06 -0.04
N ILE A 38 -10.75 -9.85 1.03
CA ILE A 38 -10.46 -9.45 2.40
C ILE A 38 -8.96 -9.20 2.60
N ARG A 39 -8.08 -10.03 2.02
CA ARG A 39 -6.65 -9.77 2.07
C ARG A 39 -6.32 -8.44 1.42
N ARG A 40 -6.79 -8.16 0.20
CA ARG A 40 -6.53 -6.89 -0.49
C ARG A 40 -7.03 -5.69 0.31
N ASP A 41 -8.19 -5.83 0.96
CA ASP A 41 -8.75 -4.81 1.86
C ASP A 41 -7.85 -4.60 3.10
N GLN A 42 -7.39 -5.69 3.74
CA GLN A 42 -6.49 -5.65 4.90
C GLN A 42 -5.08 -5.16 4.56
N TYR A 43 -4.56 -5.51 3.39
CA TYR A 43 -3.19 -5.17 2.99
C TYR A 43 -2.99 -3.68 2.73
N GLY A 44 -4.05 -2.87 2.72
CA GLY A 44 -3.98 -1.48 3.16
C GLY A 44 -3.02 -0.56 2.41
N ASP A 45 -2.45 -0.97 1.26
CA ASP A 45 -1.52 -0.14 0.50
C ASP A 45 -2.16 1.20 0.17
N LEU A 46 -3.46 1.20 -0.13
CA LEU A 46 -4.21 2.43 -0.35
C LEU A 46 -4.34 3.30 0.90
N ALA A 47 -4.46 2.73 2.09
CA ALA A 47 -4.54 3.50 3.31
C ALA A 47 -3.19 4.14 3.66
N ALA A 48 -2.09 3.39 3.52
CA ALA A 48 -0.74 3.90 3.72
C ALA A 48 -0.36 4.97 2.67
N ILE A 49 -0.67 4.72 1.40
CA ILE A 49 -0.48 5.70 0.32
C ILE A 49 -1.31 6.96 0.57
N ARG A 50 -2.58 6.83 0.94
CA ARG A 50 -3.44 7.98 1.27
C ARG A 50 -2.90 8.77 2.46
N ALA A 51 -2.45 8.10 3.51
CA ALA A 51 -1.85 8.75 4.67
C ALA A 51 -0.58 9.53 4.28
N ALA A 52 0.32 8.92 3.50
CA ALA A 52 1.53 9.57 3.02
C ALA A 52 1.25 10.76 2.09
N LEU A 53 0.20 10.66 1.25
CA LEU A 53 -0.26 11.79 0.43
C LEU A 53 -0.79 12.93 1.29
N SER A 54 -1.65 12.63 2.27
CA SER A 54 -2.19 13.64 3.19
C SER A 54 -1.10 14.29 4.06
N GLU A 55 -0.09 13.53 4.50
CA GLU A 55 1.10 14.07 5.17
C GLU A 55 1.86 15.02 4.23
N GLY A 56 2.08 14.61 2.98
CA GLY A 56 2.72 15.43 1.96
C GLY A 56 1.97 16.73 1.68
N GLU A 57 0.65 16.68 1.53
CA GLU A 57 -0.22 17.85 1.31
C GLU A 57 -0.21 18.79 2.52
N SER A 58 -0.13 18.24 3.73
CA SER A 58 -0.05 19.03 4.97
C SER A 58 1.36 19.52 5.28
N SER A 59 2.38 19.08 4.53
CA SER A 59 3.80 19.41 4.79
C SER A 59 4.21 20.83 4.40
N GLY A 60 3.26 21.60 3.85
CA GLY A 60 3.41 23.00 3.46
C GLY A 60 3.52 23.19 1.95
N GLU A 61 3.77 24.43 1.54
CA GLU A 61 3.76 24.79 0.12
C GLU A 61 4.86 24.07 -0.68
N PRO A 62 4.53 23.45 -1.83
CA PRO A 62 5.51 22.82 -2.69
C PRO A 62 6.51 23.86 -3.22
N ARG A 63 7.79 23.49 -3.25
CA ARG A 63 8.87 24.34 -3.72
C ARG A 63 9.57 23.74 -4.94
N PRO A 64 10.14 24.55 -5.84
CA PRO A 64 10.97 24.06 -6.95
C PRO A 64 12.09 23.14 -6.44
N PHE A 65 12.28 22.02 -7.12
CA PHE A 65 13.24 20.99 -6.70
C PHE A 65 14.46 20.93 -7.64
N ASP A 66 15.64 21.20 -7.09
CA ASP A 66 16.93 21.05 -7.77
C ASP A 66 17.65 19.78 -7.28
N LEU A 67 17.72 18.79 -8.17
CA LEU A 67 18.38 17.50 -7.95
C LEU A 67 19.88 17.62 -7.64
N ALA A 68 20.60 18.52 -8.32
CA ALA A 68 22.05 18.66 -8.17
C ALA A 68 22.39 19.30 -6.82
N ALA A 69 21.69 20.37 -6.46
CA ALA A 69 21.82 21.00 -5.16
C ALA A 69 21.42 20.04 -4.02
N PHE A 70 20.34 19.27 -4.20
CA PHE A 70 19.91 18.26 -3.23
C PHE A 70 20.99 17.19 -2.96
N LYS A 71 21.54 16.57 -4.01
CA LYS A 71 22.61 15.56 -3.88
C LYS A 71 23.85 16.12 -3.18
N LYS A 72 24.25 17.35 -3.50
CA LYS A 72 25.38 18.02 -2.84
C LYS A 72 25.13 18.20 -1.34
N ARG A 73 23.93 18.65 -0.96
CA ARG A 73 23.54 18.77 0.46
C ARG A 73 23.56 17.42 1.17
N MET A 74 22.95 16.38 0.61
CA MET A 74 22.93 15.04 1.24
C MET A 74 24.33 14.51 1.55
N LYS A 75 25.26 14.61 0.59
CA LYS A 75 26.66 14.20 0.80
C LYS A 75 27.32 14.98 1.93
N SER A 76 27.10 16.30 1.99
CA SER A 76 27.66 17.13 3.06
C SER A 76 27.05 16.83 4.44
N THR A 77 25.76 16.49 4.51
CA THR A 77 25.09 16.10 5.74
C THR A 77 25.60 14.75 6.23
N ALA A 78 25.75 13.77 5.34
CA ALA A 78 26.29 12.46 5.69
C ALA A 78 27.71 12.55 6.26
N GLN A 79 28.58 13.38 5.64
CA GLN A 79 29.94 13.60 6.14
C GLN A 79 29.94 14.24 7.53
N LYS A 80 29.15 15.30 7.74
CA LYS A 80 29.05 15.97 9.06
C LYS A 80 28.51 15.05 10.15
N THR A 81 27.59 14.16 9.82
CA THR A 81 27.07 13.17 10.77
C THR A 81 28.13 12.13 11.11
N ALA A 82 28.92 11.67 10.14
CA ALA A 82 30.04 10.75 10.37
C ALA A 82 31.14 11.38 11.23
N ASP A 83 31.52 12.64 10.94
CA ASP A 83 32.55 13.36 11.70
C ASP A 83 32.11 13.62 13.15
N ARG A 84 30.80 13.85 13.38
CA ARG A 84 30.24 14.02 14.72
C ARG A 84 30.24 12.73 15.54
N LEU A 85 30.02 11.59 14.90
CA LEU A 85 30.05 10.27 15.55
C LEU A 85 31.48 9.76 15.79
N ALA A 86 32.48 10.26 15.06
CA ALA A 86 33.89 9.89 15.22
C ALA A 86 34.62 10.68 16.32
N HIS A 87 34.02 11.77 16.82
CA HIS A 87 34.64 12.68 17.78
C HIS A 87 33.81 12.89 19.06
N GLY A 88 32.83 12.02 19.32
CA GLY A 88 32.07 11.93 20.59
C GLY A 88 32.25 10.56 21.21
#